data_AF-K4AZN0-F1
#
_entry.id   AF-K4AZN0-F1
#
_cell.length_a   1.000
_cell.length_b   1.000
_cell.length_c   1.000
_cell.angle_alpha   90.00
_cell.angle_beta   90.00
_cell.angle_gamma   90.00
#
_symmetry.space_group_name_H-M   'P 1'
#
loop_
_entity.id
_entity.type
_entity.pdbx_description
1 polymer ?
#
loop_
_entity_poly.entity_id
_entity_poly.type
_entity_poly.pdbx_seq_one_letter_code
_entity_poly.pdbx_strand_id
1 'polypeptide(L)'
;MYYNIWTPKIIAHTSNSTYFGAQGIYITTRFNFRRNLMIKTSKGLYYHIWLGHIVMTLFSAHGICYIIYWASTHQLSEMLKWGKTDISNLAGELALLSGLVLWIATFPKIRRKMFELFFYTHHFYILFVVFFVFHVGVSYACIMLPGFFLFMVDRFLRFLQSRSNVRLVSARVLPCETLELNFSKTKGRLFERKE
;
A
#
# COMPACT_ATOMS: atom_id res chain seq x y z
N MET A 1 -19.24 -20.09 -9.46
CA MET A 1 -19.03 -18.72 -8.95
C MET A 1 -17.59 -18.31 -9.28
N TYR A 2 -17.38 -17.80 -10.49
CA TYR A 2 -16.04 -17.56 -11.07
C TYR A 2 -15.48 -16.21 -10.61
N TYR A 3 -14.29 -16.22 -10.00
CA TYR A 3 -13.49 -15.02 -9.77
C TYR A 3 -12.86 -14.60 -11.10
N ASN A 4 -13.52 -13.71 -11.86
CA ASN A 4 -12.87 -13.02 -12.98
C ASN A 4 -11.94 -11.93 -12.42
N ILE A 5 -10.72 -12.34 -12.13
CA ILE A 5 -9.61 -11.47 -11.75
C ILE A 5 -9.07 -10.86 -13.05
N TRP A 6 -9.41 -9.59 -13.29
CA TRP A 6 -8.83 -8.81 -14.38
C TRP A 6 -7.31 -8.79 -14.23
N THR A 7 -6.62 -9.49 -15.13
CA THR A 7 -5.16 -9.42 -15.28
C THR A 7 -4.88 -8.54 -16.49
N PRO A 8 -4.25 -7.36 -16.33
CA PRO A 8 -3.89 -6.55 -17.50
C PRO A 8 -2.79 -7.27 -18.27
N LYS A 9 -3.17 -7.93 -19.36
CA LYS A 9 -2.25 -8.46 -20.35
C LYS A 9 -1.85 -7.29 -21.26
N ILE A 10 -0.90 -6.47 -20.81
CA ILE A 10 -0.31 -5.41 -21.63
C ILE A 10 0.55 -6.11 -22.69
N ILE A 11 -0.06 -6.48 -23.81
CA ILE A 11 0.62 -6.97 -25.00
C ILE A 11 0.82 -5.75 -25.90
N ALA A 12 2.05 -5.24 -25.95
CA ALA A 12 2.45 -4.35 -27.03
C ALA A 12 2.48 -5.19 -28.31
N HIS A 13 1.54 -4.94 -29.22
CA HIS A 13 1.57 -5.54 -30.55
C HIS A 13 2.72 -4.90 -31.33
N THR A 14 3.85 -5.60 -31.45
CA THR A 14 4.90 -5.26 -32.41
C THR A 14 4.78 -6.22 -33.59
N SER A 15 4.39 -5.71 -34.75
CA SER A 15 4.42 -6.46 -36.00
C SER A 15 5.86 -6.72 -36.43
N ASN A 16 6.16 -7.99 -36.68
CA ASN A 16 7.26 -8.57 -37.47
C ASN A 16 8.64 -8.78 -36.81
N SER A 17 9.01 -10.06 -36.88
CA SER A 17 10.26 -10.77 -36.56
C SER A 17 11.55 -10.16 -37.14
N THR A 18 12.69 -10.23 -36.42
CA THR A 18 13.86 -11.09 -36.75
C THR A 18 15.14 -10.82 -35.91
N TYR A 19 15.75 -11.93 -35.45
CA TYR A 19 17.18 -12.31 -35.48
C TYR A 19 18.33 -11.73 -34.62
N PHE A 20 18.20 -10.78 -33.69
CA PHE A 20 19.34 -10.45 -32.80
C PHE A 20 18.97 -10.38 -31.31
N GLY A 21 18.75 -11.57 -30.75
CA GLY A 21 18.86 -11.79 -29.30
C GLY A 21 20.32 -11.77 -28.83
N ALA A 22 20.49 -11.51 -27.53
CA ALA A 22 21.64 -11.86 -26.69
C ALA A 22 22.80 -10.86 -26.46
N GLN A 23 22.91 -9.70 -27.11
CA GLN A 23 24.05 -8.77 -26.85
C GLN A 23 23.73 -7.49 -26.04
N GLY A 24 22.50 -7.33 -25.55
CA GLY A 24 22.08 -6.14 -24.79
C GLY A 24 22.24 -6.22 -23.26
N ILE A 25 22.96 -7.22 -22.73
CA ILE A 25 22.96 -7.53 -21.29
C ILE A 25 23.97 -6.68 -20.48
N TYR A 26 24.96 -6.02 -21.10
CA TYR A 26 26.06 -5.39 -20.36
C TYR A 26 25.95 -3.87 -20.08
N ILE A 27 24.91 -3.16 -20.56
CA ILE A 27 24.78 -1.68 -20.38
C ILE A 27 23.60 -1.28 -19.46
N THR A 28 22.92 -2.23 -18.81
CA THR A 28 21.75 -1.95 -17.95
C THR A 28 22.03 -1.98 -16.44
N THR A 29 23.29 -1.93 -15.99
CA THR A 29 23.62 -1.97 -14.56
C THR A 29 23.41 -0.65 -13.81
N ARG A 30 23.22 0.50 -14.47
CA ARG A 30 22.97 1.79 -13.78
C ARG A 30 21.50 2.16 -13.53
N PHE A 31 20.52 1.41 -14.05
CA PHE A 31 19.08 1.72 -13.85
C PHE A 31 18.32 0.71 -12.98
N ASN A 32 18.98 -0.31 -12.44
CA ASN A 32 18.33 -1.38 -11.67
C ASN A 32 18.19 -1.12 -10.17
N PHE A 33 18.74 -0.03 -9.63
CA PHE A 33 18.46 0.37 -8.24
C PHE A 33 17.01 0.86 -8.05
N ARG A 34 16.35 1.35 -9.12
CA ARG A 34 14.98 1.88 -9.07
C ARG A 34 13.87 0.83 -9.21
N ARG A 35 14.19 -0.41 -9.60
CA ARG A 35 13.17 -1.45 -9.93
C ARG A 35 13.11 -2.63 -8.95
N ASN A 36 14.07 -2.76 -8.05
CA ASN A 36 14.20 -3.91 -7.14
C ASN A 36 13.73 -3.67 -5.70
N LEU A 37 13.19 -2.49 -5.38
CA LEU A 37 12.45 -2.33 -4.12
C LEU A 37 11.15 -3.14 -4.25
N MET A 38 10.99 -4.19 -3.43
CA MET A 38 9.84 -5.13 -3.41
C MET A 38 8.46 -4.45 -3.46
N ILE A 39 8.40 -3.14 -3.15
CA ILE A 39 7.21 -2.28 -3.05
C ILE A 39 6.59 -1.91 -4.41
N LYS A 40 7.25 -2.17 -5.56
CA LYS A 40 6.73 -1.85 -6.91
C LYS A 40 6.36 -3.05 -7.78
N THR A 41 6.35 -4.26 -7.23
CA THR A 41 5.91 -5.44 -7.99
C THR A 41 4.42 -5.67 -7.77
N SER A 42 3.73 -6.25 -8.76
CA SER A 42 2.33 -6.71 -8.61
C SER A 42 2.12 -7.54 -7.34
N LYS A 43 3.17 -8.26 -6.91
CA LYS A 43 3.23 -9.05 -5.68
C LYS A 43 3.17 -8.20 -4.40
N GLY A 44 3.77 -7.01 -4.38
CA GLY A 44 3.79 -6.12 -3.21
C GLY A 44 2.40 -5.70 -2.72
N LEU A 45 1.46 -5.51 -3.65
CA LEU A 45 0.06 -5.21 -3.30
C LEU A 45 -0.61 -6.40 -2.59
N TYR A 46 -0.41 -7.62 -3.10
CA TYR A 46 -0.97 -8.82 -2.47
C TYR A 46 -0.40 -9.04 -1.08
N TYR A 47 0.90 -8.80 -0.88
CA TYR A 47 1.51 -8.86 0.44
C TYR A 47 0.94 -7.81 1.40
N HIS A 48 0.75 -6.56 0.95
CA HIS A 48 0.13 -5.52 1.77
C HIS A 48 -1.29 -5.91 2.22
N ILE A 49 -2.11 -6.47 1.30
CA ILE A 49 -3.46 -6.93 1.61
C ILE A 49 -3.43 -8.07 2.64
N TRP A 50 -2.62 -9.10 2.39
CA TRP A 50 -2.49 -10.25 3.28
C TRP A 50 -1.99 -9.84 4.67
N LEU A 51 -0.90 -9.07 4.71
CA LEU A 51 -0.32 -8.57 5.95
C LEU A 51 -1.32 -7.70 6.71
N GLY A 52 -2.04 -6.82 6.01
CA GLY A 52 -3.09 -5.99 6.61
C GLY A 52 -4.17 -6.82 7.31
N HIS A 53 -4.69 -7.86 6.66
CA HIS A 53 -5.70 -8.73 7.27
C HIS A 53 -5.15 -9.50 8.49
N ILE A 54 -3.93 -10.04 8.40
CA ILE A 54 -3.30 -10.77 9.50
C ILE A 54 -3.10 -9.85 10.70
N VAL A 55 -2.47 -8.69 10.48
CA VAL A 55 -2.16 -7.71 11.53
C VAL A 55 -3.43 -7.21 12.20
N MET A 56 -4.46 -6.84 11.42
CA MET A 56 -5.72 -6.36 11.99
C MET A 56 -6.47 -7.44 12.77
N THR A 57 -6.40 -8.70 12.34
CA THR A 57 -7.00 -9.83 13.08
C THR A 57 -6.28 -10.04 14.41
N LEU A 58 -4.94 -10.05 14.41
CA LEU A 58 -4.15 -10.24 15.61
C LEU A 58 -4.34 -9.10 16.62
N PHE A 59 -4.35 -7.85 16.17
CA PHE A 59 -4.58 -6.70 17.06
C PHE A 59 -6.02 -6.66 17.59
N SER A 60 -7.01 -7.03 16.78
CA SER A 60 -8.40 -7.15 17.26
C SER A 60 -8.53 -8.26 18.30
N ALA A 61 -7.91 -9.43 18.06
CA ALA A 61 -7.91 -10.53 19.02
C ALA A 61 -7.20 -10.15 20.32
N HIS A 62 -6.04 -9.51 20.22
CA HIS A 62 -5.30 -8.97 21.37
C HIS A 62 -6.18 -8.02 22.20
N GLY A 63 -6.78 -7.01 21.57
CA GLY A 63 -7.68 -6.07 22.26
C GLY A 63 -8.85 -6.76 22.93
N ILE A 64 -9.54 -7.67 22.23
CA ILE A 64 -10.67 -8.42 22.78
C ILE A 64 -10.26 -9.28 23.98
N CYS A 65 -9.12 -9.97 23.91
CA CYS A 65 -8.62 -10.77 25.03
C CYS A 65 -8.36 -9.93 26.29
N TYR A 66 -7.76 -8.75 26.14
CA TYR A 66 -7.53 -7.83 27.26
C TYR A 66 -8.83 -7.24 27.81
N ILE A 67 -9.78 -6.86 26.95
CA ILE A 67 -11.10 -6.38 27.37
C ILE A 67 -11.83 -7.45 28.18
N ILE A 68 -11.84 -8.71 27.73
CA ILE A 68 -12.45 -9.83 28.46
C ILE A 68 -11.76 -10.06 29.80
N TYR A 69 -10.42 -10.01 29.83
CA TYR A 69 -9.63 -10.17 31.05
C TYR A 69 -9.92 -9.07 32.09
N TRP A 70 -9.98 -7.81 31.67
CA TRP A 70 -10.30 -6.70 32.58
C TRP A 70 -11.77 -6.72 33.02
N ALA A 71 -12.68 -7.17 32.16
CA ALA A 71 -14.07 -7.36 32.52
C ALA A 71 -14.25 -8.46 33.59
N SER A 72 -13.53 -9.59 33.47
CA SER A 72 -13.63 -10.71 34.42
C SER A 72 -12.96 -10.43 35.77
N THR A 73 -11.96 -9.54 35.79
CA THR A 73 -11.27 -9.11 37.01
C THR A 73 -11.86 -7.84 37.63
N HIS A 74 -12.93 -7.29 37.05
CA HIS A 74 -13.56 -6.02 37.45
C HIS A 74 -12.62 -4.79 37.40
N GLN A 75 -11.63 -4.81 36.50
CA GLN A 75 -10.60 -3.76 36.34
C GLN A 75 -10.75 -2.99 35.03
N LEU A 76 -11.99 -2.68 34.61
CA LEU A 76 -12.25 -1.94 33.36
C LEU A 76 -11.59 -0.55 33.29
N SER A 77 -11.29 0.07 34.43
CA SER A 77 -10.56 1.35 34.49
C SER A 77 -9.17 1.27 33.86
N GLU A 78 -8.55 0.09 33.79
CA GLU A 78 -7.25 -0.09 33.14
C GLU A 78 -7.29 0.21 31.63
N MET A 79 -8.45 0.11 30.97
CA MET A 79 -8.61 0.50 29.56
C MET A 79 -8.33 1.98 29.31
N LEU A 80 -8.62 2.84 30.29
CA LEU A 80 -8.46 4.30 30.19
C LEU A 80 -7.10 4.78 30.68
N LYS A 81 -6.22 3.86 31.09
CA LYS A 81 -4.94 4.20 31.68
C LYS A 81 -3.98 4.74 30.63
N TRP A 82 -3.43 5.93 30.92
CA TRP A 82 -2.37 6.55 30.15
C TRP A 82 -1.04 6.43 30.88
N GLY A 83 -0.16 5.55 30.40
CA GLY A 83 1.20 5.40 30.90
C GLY A 83 2.07 6.59 30.50
N LYS A 84 2.88 7.12 31.43
CA LYS A 84 3.83 8.22 31.13
C LYS A 84 5.10 7.74 30.45
N THR A 85 5.56 6.53 30.79
CA THR A 85 6.82 5.93 30.34
C THR A 85 6.66 4.51 29.78
N ASP A 86 5.51 3.89 30.05
CA ASP A 86 5.20 2.49 29.76
C ASP A 86 3.96 2.37 28.88
N ILE A 87 3.47 1.14 28.71
CA ILE A 87 2.34 0.80 27.85
C ILE A 87 1.11 1.66 28.20
N SER A 88 0.62 2.44 27.24
CA SER A 88 -0.63 3.19 27.39
C SER A 88 -1.79 2.42 26.75
N ASN A 89 -2.68 1.90 27.59
CA ASN A 89 -3.86 1.14 27.13
C ASN A 89 -4.82 2.03 26.34
N LEU A 90 -5.07 3.26 26.80
CA LEU A 90 -5.92 4.22 26.09
C LEU A 90 -5.38 4.53 24.69
N ALA A 91 -4.06 4.69 24.54
CA ALA A 91 -3.44 4.84 23.22
C ALA A 91 -3.64 3.58 22.36
N GLY A 92 -3.55 2.39 22.94
CA GLY A 92 -3.80 1.11 22.26
C GLY A 92 -5.23 1.01 21.73
N GLU A 93 -6.22 1.40 22.53
CA GLU A 93 -7.63 1.43 22.13
C GLU A 93 -7.88 2.42 20.99
N LEU A 94 -7.32 3.64 21.07
CA LEU A 94 -7.42 4.63 19.98
C LEU A 94 -6.73 4.15 18.70
N ALA A 95 -5.57 3.50 18.83
CA ALA A 95 -4.90 2.85 17.70
C ALA A 95 -5.82 1.78 17.09
N LEU A 96 -6.35 0.85 17.89
CA LEU A 96 -7.21 -0.22 17.40
C LEU A 96 -8.48 0.32 16.74
N LEU A 97 -9.15 1.32 17.32
CA LEU A 97 -10.32 1.96 16.73
C LEU A 97 -10.01 2.57 15.36
N SER A 98 -8.92 3.32 15.23
CA SER A 98 -8.50 3.88 13.94
C SER A 98 -8.17 2.77 12.92
N GLY A 99 -7.54 1.69 13.39
CA GLY A 99 -7.25 0.48 12.62
C GLY A 99 -8.50 -0.25 12.15
N LEU A 100 -9.54 -0.33 12.97
CA LEU A 100 -10.81 -0.97 12.60
C LEU A 100 -11.55 -0.15 11.53
N VAL A 101 -11.59 1.19 11.68
CA VAL A 101 -12.21 2.09 10.69
C VAL A 101 -11.55 1.93 9.32
N LEU A 102 -10.20 1.96 9.27
CA LEU A 102 -9.49 1.79 8.00
C LEU A 102 -9.67 0.37 7.45
N TRP A 103 -9.69 -0.65 8.30
CA TRP A 103 -9.83 -2.06 7.91
C TRP A 103 -11.20 -2.35 7.30
N ILE A 104 -12.27 -1.86 7.92
CA ILE A 104 -13.64 -2.01 7.39
C ILE A 104 -13.75 -1.41 5.99
N ALA A 105 -13.18 -0.22 5.77
CA ALA A 105 -13.25 0.41 4.45
C ALA A 105 -12.45 -0.34 3.36
N THR A 106 -11.54 -1.25 3.73
CA THR A 106 -10.80 -2.07 2.75
C THR A 106 -11.63 -3.19 2.12
N PHE A 107 -12.77 -3.56 2.72
CA PHE A 107 -13.56 -4.70 2.23
C PHE A 107 -13.93 -4.52 0.75
N PRO A 108 -13.80 -5.56 -0.09
CA PRO A 108 -13.99 -5.43 -1.54
C PRO A 108 -15.36 -4.88 -1.94
N LYS A 109 -16.41 -5.13 -1.15
CA LYS A 109 -17.75 -4.59 -1.37
C LYS A 109 -17.80 -3.07 -1.21
N ILE A 110 -17.11 -2.53 -0.20
CA ILE A 110 -17.07 -1.09 0.10
C ILE A 110 -16.12 -0.40 -0.87
N ARG A 111 -14.88 -0.87 -0.99
CA ARG A 111 -13.85 -0.25 -1.85
C ARG A 111 -14.25 -0.14 -3.32
N ARG A 112 -15.00 -1.11 -3.86
CA ARG A 112 -15.45 -1.08 -5.27
C ARG A 112 -16.65 -0.15 -5.50
N LYS A 113 -17.48 0.09 -4.48
CA LYS A 113 -18.66 0.97 -4.57
C LYS A 113 -18.36 2.40 -4.15
N MET A 114 -17.47 2.58 -3.17
CA MET A 114 -17.15 3.84 -2.51
C MET A 114 -15.62 3.98 -2.42
N PHE A 115 -14.98 4.23 -3.56
CA PHE A 115 -13.52 4.33 -3.62
C PHE A 115 -12.98 5.53 -2.84
N GLU A 116 -13.68 6.68 -2.85
CA GLU A 116 -13.30 7.86 -2.08
C GLU A 116 -13.30 7.60 -0.57
N LEU A 117 -14.34 6.94 -0.07
CA LEU A 117 -14.42 6.54 1.34
C LEU A 117 -13.23 5.65 1.71
N PHE A 118 -12.94 4.64 0.88
CA PHE A 118 -11.75 3.81 1.06
C PHE A 118 -10.48 4.65 1.10
N PHE A 119 -10.29 5.57 0.15
CA PHE A 119 -9.07 6.37 0.03
C PHE A 119 -8.85 7.27 1.26
N TYR A 120 -9.88 8.00 1.69
CA TYR A 120 -9.79 8.92 2.83
C TYR A 120 -9.65 8.18 4.17
N THR A 121 -10.43 7.13 4.39
CA THR A 121 -10.32 6.34 5.62
C THR A 121 -8.98 5.60 5.69
N HIS A 122 -8.39 5.22 4.55
CA HIS A 122 -7.06 4.62 4.57
C HIS A 122 -6.02 5.54 5.22
N HIS A 123 -6.14 6.87 5.11
CA HIS A 123 -5.20 7.82 5.73
C HIS A 123 -5.22 7.79 7.26
N PHE A 124 -6.21 7.16 7.89
CA PHE A 124 -6.22 6.89 9.33
C PHE A 124 -5.07 5.99 9.76
N TYR A 125 -4.32 5.37 8.82
CA TYR A 125 -3.04 4.72 9.11
C TYR A 125 -2.07 5.64 9.87
N ILE A 126 -2.14 6.96 9.66
CA ILE A 126 -1.29 7.93 10.37
C ILE A 126 -1.64 7.94 11.85
N LEU A 127 -2.94 8.04 12.17
CA LEU A 127 -3.42 7.98 13.55
C LEU A 127 -3.10 6.62 14.18
N PHE A 128 -3.32 5.53 13.44
CA PHE A 128 -2.98 4.18 13.85
C PHE A 128 -1.52 4.08 14.28
N VAL A 129 -0.58 4.54 13.45
CA VAL A 129 0.87 4.46 13.76
C VAL A 129 1.23 5.35 14.95
N VAL A 130 0.72 6.58 15.02
CA VAL A 130 1.03 7.51 16.12
C VAL A 130 0.57 6.94 17.46
N PHE A 131 -0.68 6.51 17.54
CA PHE A 131 -1.21 5.92 18.78
C PHE A 131 -0.58 4.56 19.09
N PHE A 132 -0.21 3.77 18.08
CA PHE A 132 0.54 2.53 18.29
C PHE A 132 1.91 2.80 18.93
N VAL A 133 2.63 3.83 18.49
CA VAL A 133 3.92 4.23 19.11
C VAL A 133 3.73 4.66 20.57
N PHE A 134 2.67 5.41 20.87
CA PHE A 134 2.33 5.76 22.26
C PHE A 134 1.89 4.55 23.09
N HIS A 135 1.27 3.55 22.46
CA HIS A 135 0.86 2.32 23.13
C HIS A 135 2.07 1.46 23.52
N VAL A 136 3.01 1.19 22.62
CA VAL A 136 4.13 0.27 22.89
C VAL A 136 5.36 0.94 23.51
N GLY A 137 5.40 2.27 23.52
CA GLY A 137 6.55 3.04 24.03
C GLY A 137 7.73 3.09 23.06
N VAL A 138 8.70 3.96 23.38
CA VAL A 138 9.80 4.33 22.47
C VAL A 138 10.71 3.14 22.14
N SER A 139 11.01 2.28 23.11
CA SER A 139 11.93 1.14 22.93
C SER A 139 11.44 0.14 21.89
N TYR A 140 10.16 -0.23 21.93
CA TYR A 140 9.56 -1.13 20.93
C TYR A 140 9.33 -0.44 19.59
N ALA A 141 9.01 0.87 19.60
CA ALA A 141 8.90 1.65 18.38
C ALA A 141 10.23 1.67 17.59
N CYS A 142 11.38 1.67 18.26
CA CYS A 142 12.70 1.62 17.63
C CYS A 142 12.92 0.38 16.73
N ILE A 143 12.30 -0.75 17.07
CA ILE A 143 12.35 -1.97 16.24
C ILE A 143 11.60 -1.76 14.91
N MET A 144 10.54 -0.95 14.93
CA MET A 144 9.69 -0.67 13.76
C MET A 144 10.23 0.48 12.90
N LEU A 145 11.12 1.33 13.44
CA LEU A 145 11.68 2.50 12.76
C LEU A 145 12.30 2.20 11.39
N PRO A 146 13.12 1.13 11.18
CA PRO A 146 13.69 0.85 9.88
C PRO A 146 12.62 0.61 8.80
N GLY A 147 11.56 -0.12 9.14
CA GLY A 147 10.45 -0.38 8.23
C GLY A 147 9.66 0.89 7.91
N PHE A 148 9.38 1.71 8.92
CA PHE A 148 8.70 2.99 8.76
C PHE A 148 9.51 3.99 7.91
N PHE A 149 10.83 4.04 8.11
CA PHE A 149 11.72 4.88 7.33
C PHE A 149 11.69 4.51 5.83
N LEU A 150 11.79 3.22 5.51
CA LEU A 150 11.69 2.75 4.13
C LEU A 150 10.33 3.08 3.49
N PHE A 151 9.25 2.95 4.26
CA PHE A 151 7.91 3.34 3.82
C PHE A 151 7.84 4.84 3.48
N MET A 152 8.42 5.70 4.32
CA MET A 152 8.44 7.15 4.08
C MET A 152 9.27 7.53 2.85
N VAL A 153 10.43 6.92 2.67
CA VAL A 153 11.27 7.14 1.48
C VAL A 153 10.55 6.71 0.20
N ASP A 154 9.92 5.53 0.17
CA ASP A 154 9.14 5.07 -0.98
C ASP A 154 7.97 6.02 -1.30
N ARG A 155 7.25 6.50 -0.27
CA ARG A 155 6.18 7.49 -0.42
C ARG A 155 6.69 8.79 -1.01
N PHE A 156 7.82 9.31 -0.53
CA PHE A 156 8.42 10.54 -1.03
C PHE A 156 8.87 10.41 -2.49
N LEU A 157 9.51 9.30 -2.84
CA LEU A 157 9.91 9.02 -4.23
C LEU A 157 8.69 8.91 -5.17
N ARG A 158 7.58 8.32 -4.72
CA ARG A 158 6.33 8.28 -5.50
C ARG A 158 5.70 9.65 -5.66
N PHE A 159 5.73 10.47 -4.62
CA PHE A 159 5.25 11.85 -4.71
C PHE A 159 6.02 12.65 -5.76
N LEU A 160 7.36 12.57 -5.76
CA LEU A 160 8.20 13.22 -6.77
C LEU A 160 7.91 12.70 -8.19
N GLN A 161 7.70 11.39 -8.35
CA GLN A 161 7.36 10.79 -9.64
C GLN A 161 5.97 11.18 -10.14
N SER A 162 5.01 11.36 -9.23
CA SER A 162 3.61 11.72 -9.56
C SER A 162 3.47 13.14 -10.10
N ARG A 163 4.48 14.00 -9.97
CA ARG A 163 4.46 15.38 -10.50
C ARG A 163 4.57 15.42 -12.04
N SER A 164 4.94 14.31 -12.68
CA SER A 164 5.00 14.21 -14.14
C SER A 164 3.59 14.07 -14.72
N ASN A 165 2.93 15.19 -15.00
CA ASN A 165 1.69 15.21 -15.76
C ASN A 165 1.96 14.98 -17.25
N VAL A 166 1.16 14.11 -17.87
CA VAL A 166 1.20 13.86 -19.32
C VAL A 166 -0.21 14.06 -19.85
N ARG A 167 -0.35 14.86 -20.92
CA ARG A 167 -1.66 15.16 -21.50
C ARG A 167 -2.22 13.91 -22.19
N LEU A 168 -3.47 13.55 -21.89
CA LEU A 168 -4.20 12.53 -22.62
C LEU A 168 -4.66 13.10 -23.98
N VAL A 169 -4.43 12.36 -25.06
CA VAL A 169 -4.74 12.73 -26.45
C VAL A 169 -6.01 12.03 -26.94
N SER A 170 -6.15 10.74 -26.64
CA SER A 170 -7.33 9.95 -27.04
C SER A 170 -7.58 8.81 -26.06
N ALA A 171 -8.84 8.44 -25.88
CA ALA A 171 -9.28 7.28 -25.13
C ALA A 171 -10.29 6.48 -25.97
N ARG A 172 -10.05 5.18 -26.16
CA ARG A 172 -10.93 4.29 -26.93
C ARG A 172 -11.23 3.03 -26.14
N VAL A 173 -12.50 2.60 -26.13
CA VAL A 173 -12.88 1.27 -25.62
C VAL A 173 -12.86 0.29 -26.78
N LEU A 174 -12.05 -0.76 -26.66
CA LEU A 174 -11.97 -1.85 -27.63
C LEU A 174 -13.11 -2.85 -27.42
N PRO A 175 -13.53 -3.59 -28.46
CA PRO A 175 -14.60 -4.60 -28.35
C PRO A 175 -14.37 -5.68 -27.29
N CYS A 176 -13.12 -5.88 -26.85
CA CYS A 176 -12.73 -6.80 -25.79
C CYS A 176 -12.75 -6.16 -24.38
N GLU A 177 -13.56 -5.12 -24.16
CA GLU A 177 -13.66 -4.37 -22.89
C GLU A 177 -12.32 -3.77 -22.40
N THR A 178 -11.37 -3.58 -23.31
CA THR A 178 -10.06 -2.99 -22.99
C THR A 178 -10.07 -1.51 -23.29
N LEU A 179 -9.56 -0.69 -22.36
CA LEU A 179 -9.43 0.75 -22.54
C LEU A 179 -8.04 1.10 -23.09
N GLU A 180 -8.00 1.63 -24.30
CA GLU A 180 -6.81 2.19 -24.92
C GLU A 180 -6.70 3.68 -24.58
N LEU A 181 -5.56 4.11 -24.03
CA LEU A 181 -5.28 5.49 -23.65
C LEU A 181 -4.01 5.98 -24.36
N ASN A 182 -4.14 7.01 -25.19
CA ASN A 182 -3.04 7.63 -25.94
C ASN A 182 -2.62 8.93 -25.26
N PHE A 183 -1.34 9.09 -24.96
CA PHE A 183 -0.79 10.25 -24.25
C PHE A 183 0.19 11.06 -25.13
N SER A 184 0.29 12.36 -24.88
CA SER A 184 1.22 13.25 -25.59
C SER A 184 2.67 12.94 -25.18
N LYS A 185 3.59 12.78 -26.15
CA LYS A 185 5.01 12.60 -25.84
C LYS A 185 5.60 13.92 -25.32
N THR A 186 6.12 13.94 -24.09
CA THR A 186 6.87 15.08 -23.58
C THR A 186 8.19 15.22 -24.37
N LYS A 187 8.45 16.40 -24.98
CA LYS A 187 9.74 16.70 -25.62
C LYS A 187 10.85 16.54 -24.57
N GLY A 188 11.71 15.52 -24.72
CA GLY A 188 12.80 15.21 -23.79
C GLY A 188 12.93 13.72 -23.39
N ARG A 189 11.91 12.88 -23.66
CA ARG A 189 12.05 11.41 -23.58
C ARG A 189 12.18 10.81 -24.98
N LEU A 190 13.42 10.79 -25.48
CA LEU A 190 13.83 9.92 -26.58
C LEU A 190 13.74 8.47 -26.09
N PHE A 191 12.57 7.86 -26.23
CA PHE A 191 12.59 6.48 -26.71
C PHE A 191 12.97 6.60 -28.18
N GLU A 192 14.27 6.51 -28.46
CA GLU A 192 14.78 6.27 -29.80
C GLU A 192 14.11 5.00 -30.30
N ARG A 193 13.24 5.19 -31.29
CA ARG A 193 12.91 4.12 -32.22
C ARG A 193 14.19 3.92 -33.02
N LYS A 194 15.06 3.00 -32.59
CA LYS A 194 16.13 2.54 -33.47
C LYS A 194 15.45 1.74 -34.57
N GLU A 195 15.57 2.29 -35.78
CA GLU A 195 15.10 1.73 -37.05
C GLU A 195 15.66 0.32 -37.28
#